data_AF-A0AAD4TEE3-F1
#
_entry.id   AF-A0AAD4TEE3-F1
#
_cell.length_a   1.000
_cell.length_b   1.000
_cell.length_c   1.000
_cell.angle_alpha   90.00
_cell.angle_beta   90.00
_cell.angle_gamma   90.00
#
_symmetry.space_group_name_H-M   'P 1'
#
loop_
_entity.id
_entity.type
_entity.pdbx_description
1 polymer ?
#
loop_
_entity_poly.entity_id
_entity_poly.type
_entity_poly.pdbx_seq_one_letter_code
_entity_poly.pdbx_strand_id
1 'polypeptide(L)' 'MEGPQVVYLCKKCGRMVAALENVVLHEPGAGEQCFNWKKRSGETDPPRCSSIFVEPLKWMLEKGTTLFRMQSRDRFNV' A
#
# COMPACT_ATOMS: atom_id res chain seq x y z
N MET A 1 26.71 -14.24 2.10
CA MET A 1 25.98 -13.85 3.31
C MET A 1 24.68 -13.24 2.85
N GLU A 2 23.60 -14.02 2.83
CA GLU A 2 22.27 -13.46 2.61
C GLU A 2 21.83 -12.82 3.93
N GLY A 3 21.55 -11.52 3.89
CA GLY A 3 20.94 -10.82 5.03
C GLY A 3 19.57 -11.41 5.35
N PRO A 4 19.01 -11.12 6.53
CA PRO A 4 17.69 -11.62 6.91
C PRO A 4 16.65 -11.22 5.86
N GLN A 5 16.07 -12.20 5.17
CA GLN A 5 14.98 -11.97 4.23
C GLN A 5 13.76 -11.48 5.01
N VAL A 6 13.34 -10.24 4.76
CA VAL A 6 12.19 -9.64 5.43
C VAL A 6 10.90 -10.20 4.80
N VAL A 7 10.08 -10.82 5.63
CA VAL A 7 8.81 -11.46 5.24
C VAL A 7 7.65 -10.79 5.96
N TYR A 8 6.58 -10.48 5.21
CA TYR A 8 5.35 -9.92 5.76
C TYR A 8 4.36 -11.02 6.10
N LEU A 9 4.05 -11.15 7.38
CA LEU A 9 3.10 -12.12 7.92
C LEU A 9 1.81 -11.42 8.32
N CYS A 10 0.67 -12.05 8.05
CA CYS A 10 -0.61 -11.58 8.58
C CYS A 10 -0.61 -11.67 10.10
N LYS A 11 -0.86 -10.56 10.81
CA LYS A 11 -0.86 -10.52 12.28
C LYS A 11 -1.90 -11.46 12.92
N LYS A 12 -3.00 -11.76 12.24
CA LYS A 12 -4.09 -12.59 12.77
C LYS A 12 -3.83 -14.09 12.59
N CYS A 13 -3.35 -14.52 11.42
CA CYS A 13 -3.23 -15.94 11.07
C CYS A 13 -1.78 -16.42 10.87
N GLY A 14 -0.79 -15.53 10.95
CA GLY A 14 0.63 -15.86 10.76
C GLY A 14 1.03 -16.27 9.34
N ARG A 15 0.08 -16.35 8.40
CA ARG A 15 0.37 -16.72 7.01
C ARG A 15 1.24 -15.66 6.33
N MET A 16 2.21 -16.11 5.54
CA MET A 16 3.01 -15.25 4.66
C MET A 16 2.12 -14.61 3.59
N VAL A 17 2.15 -13.27 3.52
CA VAL A 17 1.37 -12.49 2.54
C VAL A 17 2.26 -11.97 1.42
N ALA A 18 3.48 -11.53 1.76
CA ALA A 18 4.47 -11.03 0.80
C ALA A 18 5.89 -11.18 1.37
N ALA A 19 6.90 -11.09 0.50
CA ALA A 19 8.31 -10.92 0.87
C ALA A 19 8.80 -9.54 0.38
N LEU A 20 9.88 -9.02 0.98
CA LEU A 20 10.45 -7.72 0.65
C LEU A 20 10.75 -7.55 -0.85
N GLU A 21 11.19 -8.61 -1.51
CA GLU A 21 11.47 -8.63 -2.96
C GLU A 21 10.26 -8.28 -3.82
N ASN A 22 9.05 -8.50 -3.31
CA ASN A 22 7.82 -8.20 -4.04
C ASN A 22 7.27 -6.81 -3.71
N VAL A 23 7.92 -6.05 -2.82
CA VAL A 23 7.48 -4.71 -2.41
C VAL A 23 7.93 -3.70 -3.46
N VAL A 24 6.97 -2.93 -3.95
CA VAL A 24 7.24 -1.80 -4.83
C VAL A 24 7.62 -0.60 -3.97
N LEU A 25 8.88 -0.18 -4.08
CA LEU A 25 9.39 1.00 -3.40
C LEU A 25 8.69 2.25 -3.96
N HIS A 26 8.23 3.10 -3.06
CA HIS A 26 7.64 4.39 -3.42
C HIS A 26 8.06 5.44 -2.40
N GLU A 27 8.18 6.68 -2.87
CA GLU A 27 8.33 7.83 -1.99
C GLU A 27 6.96 8.26 -1.47
N PRO A 28 6.84 8.65 -0.19
CA PRO A 28 5.62 9.26 0.32
C PRO A 28 5.26 10.47 -0.53
N GLY A 29 4.11 10.39 -1.21
CA GLY A 29 3.59 11.54 -1.94
C GLY A 29 3.27 12.69 -0.98
N ALA A 30 3.21 13.91 -1.50
CA ALA A 30 2.88 15.11 -0.72
C ALA A 30 1.54 15.03 0.03
N GLY A 31 0.67 14.06 -0.33
CA GLY A 31 -0.69 13.91 0.17
C GLY A 31 -1.59 15.03 -0.34
N GLU A 32 -2.89 14.78 -0.51
CA GLU A 32 -3.79 15.90 -0.78
C GLU A 32 -4.03 16.70 0.50
N GLN A 33 -4.00 18.02 0.39
CA GLN A 33 -4.39 18.97 1.44
C GLN A 33 -5.80 18.66 1.98
N CYS A 34 -6.65 18.05 1.16
CA CYS A 34 -7.99 17.58 1.50
C CYS A 34 -8.02 16.56 2.65
N PHE A 35 -6.95 15.77 2.83
CA PHE A 35 -6.82 14.80 3.93
C PHE A 35 -6.22 15.42 5.21
N ASN A 36 -5.80 16.69 5.18
CA ASN A 36 -5.20 17.39 6.32
C ASN A 36 -6.23 18.04 7.26
N TRP A 37 -7.53 17.68 7.21
CA TRP A 37 -8.61 18.46 7.84
C TRP A 37 -8.58 18.59 9.38
N LYS A 38 -7.48 18.27 10.07
CA LYS A 38 -7.35 18.47 11.53
C LYS A 38 -5.93 18.53 12.12
N LYS A 39 -4.88 18.92 11.38
CA LYS A 39 -3.56 19.14 12.01
C LYS A 39 -3.53 20.49 12.74
N ARG A 40 -4.02 20.50 13.98
CA ARG A 40 -3.77 21.58 14.96
C ARG A 40 -2.33 21.47 15.45
N SER A 41 -1.50 22.45 15.09
CA SER A 41 -0.24 22.84 15.74
C SER A 41 0.51 21.73 16.48
N GLY A 42 1.41 21.04 15.78
CA GLY A 42 2.43 20.18 16.38
C GLY A 42 3.32 19.68 15.27
N GLU A 43 4.64 19.77 15.46
CA GLU A 43 5.67 19.31 14.52
C GLU A 43 5.23 18.02 13.83
N THR A 44 5.00 18.12 12.53
CA THR A 44 4.58 16.99 11.74
C THR A 44 5.81 16.14 11.44
N ASP A 45 5.87 14.97 12.07
CA ASP A 45 6.76 13.89 11.65
C ASP A 45 6.73 13.74 10.12
N PRO A 46 7.86 13.35 9.49
CA PRO A 46 7.91 13.13 8.06
C PRO A 46 6.79 12.15 7.66
N PRO A 47 6.09 12.41 6.54
CA PRO A 47 4.96 11.59 6.13
C PRO A 47 5.40 10.14 5.95
N ARG A 48 4.75 9.22 6.68
CA ARG A 48 4.96 7.78 6.56
C ARG A 48 3.74 7.13 5.92
N CYS A 49 3.99 6.21 4.99
CA CYS A 49 2.92 5.48 4.32
C CYS A 49 2.33 4.42 5.25
N SER A 50 1.01 4.36 5.33
CA SER A 50 0.27 3.38 6.15
C SER A 50 0.15 2.01 5.47
N SER A 51 0.34 1.97 4.15
CA SER A 51 0.18 0.80 3.30
C SER A 51 1.47 0.49 2.55
N ILE A 52 1.71 -0.80 2.32
CA ILE A 52 2.76 -1.29 1.42
C ILE A 52 2.14 -1.64 0.07
N PHE A 53 2.87 -1.37 -1.00
CA PHE A 53 2.49 -1.78 -2.34
C PHE A 53 3.34 -2.98 -2.74
N VAL A 54 2.71 -3.99 -3.32
CA VAL A 54 3.37 -5.22 -3.73
C VAL A 54 2.97 -5.59 -5.14
N GLU A 55 3.89 -6.19 -5.88
CA GLU A 55 3.56 -6.76 -7.19
C GLU A 55 2.52 -7.89 -7.06
N PRO A 56 1.67 -8.09 -8.08
CA PRO A 56 0.68 -9.16 -8.08
C PRO A 56 1.30 -10.57 -7.91
N LEU A 57 1.11 -11.17 -6.74
CA LEU A 57 1.50 -12.53 -6.39
C LEU A 57 0.52 -13.58 -6.92
N LYS A 58 1.01 -14.81 -7.11
CA LYS A 58 0.23 -15.96 -7.62
C LYS A 58 -1.10 -16.17 -6.88
N TRP A 59 -1.12 -16.03 -5.56
CA TRP A 59 -2.33 -16.20 -4.74
C TRP A 59 -3.39 -15.11 -4.97
N MET A 60 -2.97 -13.91 -5.43
CA MET A 60 -3.88 -12.84 -5.83
C MET A 60 -4.45 -13.10 -7.23
N LEU A 61 -3.66 -13.73 -8.11
CA LEU A 61 -4.06 -14.04 -9.49
C LEU A 61 -5.00 -15.25 -9.58
N GLU A 62 -4.79 -16.28 -8.77
CA GLU A 62 -5.67 -17.48 -8.74
C GLU A 62 -7.11 -17.19 -8.32
N LYS A 63 -7.35 -16.05 -7.65
CA LYS A 63 -8.68 -15.61 -7.22
C LYS A 63 -9.54 -15.00 -8.34
N GLY A 64 -9.05 -15.04 -9.58
CA GLY A 64 -9.72 -14.48 -10.75
C GLY A 64 -9.39 -13.00 -10.88
N THR A 65 -8.54 -12.70 -11.86
CA THR A 65 -8.38 -11.38 -12.44
C THR A 65 -9.73 -10.80 -12.86
N THR A 66 -10.43 -10.11 -11.96
CA THR A 66 -11.12 -8.89 -12.38
C THR A 66 -10.01 -7.91 -12.71
N LEU A 67 -9.74 -7.78 -14.00
CA LEU A 67 -9.09 -6.61 -14.56
C LEU A 67 -9.60 -5.40 -13.76
N PHE A 68 -8.72 -4.70 -13.06
CA PHE A 68 -8.91 -3.29 -12.76
C PHE A 68 -8.92 -2.57 -14.11
N ARG A 69 -9.96 -2.82 -14.92
CA ARG A 69 -10.34 -1.97 -16.03
C ARG A 69 -10.81 -0.71 -15.32
N MET A 70 -9.88 0.23 -15.23
CA MET A 70 -10.12 1.63 -14.98
C MET A 70 -11.28 2.04 -15.90
N GLN A 71 -12.52 1.95 -15.40
CA GLN A 71 -13.66 2.53 -16.08
C GLN A 71 -13.58 4.01 -15.74
N SER A 72 -12.84 4.72 -16.58
CA SER A 72 -13.04 6.13 -16.84
C SER A 72 -14.53 6.37 -17.10
N ARG A 73 -15.25 6.79 -16.04
CA ARG A 73 -16.52 7.55 -15.99
C ARG A 73 -17.23 7.22 -14.68
N ASP A 74 -16.94 7.98 -13.63
CA ASP A 74 -18.03 8.71 -12.98
C ASP A 74 -17.48 9.92 -12.21
N ARG A 75 -18.06 11.05 -12.63
CA ARG A 75 -18.21 12.37 -12.05
C ARG A 75 -17.57 12.65 -10.68
N PHE A 76 -16.89 13.79 -10.65
CA PHE A 76 -16.90 14.74 -9.54
C PHE A 76 -18.22 14.68 -8.73
N ASN A 77 -18.14 14.28 -7.47
CA ASN A 77 -18.78 14.92 -6.31
C ASN A 77 -18.60 14.03 -5.07
N VAL A 78 -17.72 14.44 -4.17
CA VAL A 78 -18.00 15.03 -2.84
C VAL A 78 -16.66 15.40 -2.20
#